data_AF-A0A7S3U4N1-F1
#
_entry.id   AF-A0A7S3U4N1-F1
#
_cell.length_a   1.000
_cell.length_b   1.000
_cell.length_c   1.000
_cell.angle_alpha   90.00
_cell.angle_beta   90.00
_cell.angle_gamma   90.00
#
_symmetry.space_group_name_H-M   'P 1'
#
loop_
_entity.id
_entity.type
_entity.pdbx_description
1 polymer ?
#
loop_
_entity_poly.entity_id
_entity_poly.type
_entity_poly.pdbx_seq_one_letter_code
_entity_poly.pdbx_strand_id
1 'polypeptide(L)'
;RTKNYAAAEPLMGRIETPKLHAEYAKAKEGDRAYAEAATAYEKANDTDSVVRLLLHPLDKPQKAFSLVRASKSSQGALLVAKHCMSTGDTRTAIEFFLLAKRSEDAFDVAAKNEQMDAFTASLGSNGTPDEYKKVAQYYEARHDYLKAGEFWALFRDFPKALRFFLQCGERT
;
A
#
# COMPACT_ATOMS: atom_id res chain seq x y z
N ARG A 1 -22.69 -1.56 33.02
CA ARG A 1 -23.87 -1.72 32.14
C ARG A 1 -23.50 -2.70 31.04
N THR A 2 -23.88 -3.96 31.18
CA THR A 2 -23.67 -5.03 30.19
C THR A 2 -24.63 -4.80 29.02
N LYS A 3 -24.17 -4.10 27.98
CA LYS A 3 -24.88 -4.04 26.69
C LYS A 3 -24.88 -5.47 26.14
N ASN A 4 -26.03 -6.15 26.19
CA ASN A 4 -26.13 -7.56 25.82
C ASN A 4 -26.28 -7.69 24.29
N TYR A 5 -25.15 -7.62 23.58
CA TYR A 5 -25.11 -7.54 22.12
C TYR A 5 -25.58 -8.83 21.42
N ALA A 6 -25.60 -9.97 22.12
CA ALA A 6 -26.19 -11.21 21.59
C ALA A 6 -27.69 -11.07 21.25
N ALA A 7 -28.43 -10.24 22.00
CA ALA A 7 -29.83 -9.95 21.71
C ALA A 7 -30.01 -8.92 20.58
N ALA A 8 -28.96 -8.20 20.20
CA ALA A 8 -29.00 -7.19 19.15
C ALA A 8 -28.84 -7.80 17.74
N GLU A 9 -28.28 -9.00 17.63
CA GLU A 9 -28.00 -9.69 16.36
C GLU A 9 -29.20 -9.75 15.38
N PRO A 10 -30.43 -10.16 15.80
CA PRO A 10 -31.61 -10.12 14.92
C PRO A 10 -32.11 -8.71 14.60
N LEU A 11 -31.81 -7.71 15.44
CA LEU A 11 -32.20 -6.32 15.25
C LEU A 11 -31.23 -5.57 14.32
N MET A 12 -29.94 -5.90 14.36
CA MET A 12 -28.92 -5.32 13.49
C MET A 12 -29.16 -5.63 12.01
N GLY A 13 -29.86 -6.72 11.69
CA GLY A 13 -30.30 -7.02 10.32
C GLY A 13 -31.33 -6.05 9.77
N ARG A 14 -32.05 -5.31 10.63
CA ARG A 14 -33.10 -4.33 10.26
C ARG A 14 -32.66 -2.88 10.41
N ILE A 15 -31.50 -2.65 11.03
CA ILE A 15 -31.01 -1.30 11.32
C ILE A 15 -29.96 -0.94 10.26
N GLU A 16 -30.19 0.16 9.55
CA GLU A 16 -29.29 0.65 8.50
C GLU A 16 -28.23 1.63 9.04
N THR A 17 -28.31 2.00 10.33
CA THR A 17 -27.46 3.05 10.90
C THR A 17 -25.99 2.60 11.04
N PRO A 18 -25.03 3.20 10.30
CA PRO A 18 -23.64 2.75 10.31
C PRO A 18 -22.95 2.86 11.68
N LYS A 19 -23.31 3.87 12.49
CA LYS A 19 -22.76 4.07 13.84
C LYS A 19 -23.09 2.90 14.78
N LEU A 20 -24.29 2.32 14.66
CA LEU A 20 -24.67 1.19 15.50
C LEU A 20 -23.94 -0.08 15.07
N HIS A 21 -23.75 -0.28 13.76
CA HIS A 21 -22.91 -1.35 13.22
C HIS A 21 -21.47 -1.25 13.72
N ALA A 22 -20.90 -0.04 13.79
CA ALA A 22 -19.56 0.15 14.37
C ALA A 22 -19.50 -0.17 15.87
N GLU A 23 -20.49 0.22 16.67
CA GLU A 23 -20.55 -0.17 18.09
C GLU A 23 -20.70 -1.69 18.28
N TYR A 24 -21.52 -2.31 17.44
CA TYR A 24 -21.73 -3.76 17.43
C TYR A 24 -20.47 -4.52 17.02
N ALA A 25 -19.76 -4.04 16.00
CA ALA A 25 -18.49 -4.60 15.54
C ALA A 25 -17.44 -4.57 16.65
N LYS A 26 -17.30 -3.45 17.37
CA LYS A 26 -16.39 -3.32 18.51
C LYS A 26 -16.71 -4.31 19.63
N ALA A 27 -17.99 -4.55 19.91
CA ALA A 27 -18.39 -5.53 20.91
C ALA A 27 -17.99 -6.95 20.48
N LYS A 28 -18.31 -7.34 19.23
CA LYS A 28 -17.93 -8.65 18.67
C LYS A 28 -16.41 -8.84 18.64
N GLU A 29 -15.67 -7.78 18.37
CA GLU A 29 -14.21 -7.81 18.42
C GLU A 29 -13.68 -8.07 19.84
N GLY A 30 -14.31 -7.48 20.87
CA GLY A 30 -14.03 -7.78 22.28
C GLY A 30 -14.34 -9.23 22.66
N ASP A 31 -15.37 -9.82 22.06
CA ASP A 31 -15.75 -11.22 22.23
C ASP A 31 -14.90 -12.20 21.40
N ARG A 32 -13.89 -11.70 20.67
CA ARG A 32 -13.05 -12.46 19.71
C ARG A 32 -13.82 -13.10 18.54
N ALA A 33 -15.06 -12.65 18.31
CA ALA A 33 -15.88 -13.01 17.16
C ALA A 33 -15.49 -12.17 15.94
N TYR A 34 -14.25 -12.36 15.46
CA TYR A 34 -13.63 -11.48 14.45
C TYR A 34 -14.30 -11.54 13.08
N ALA A 35 -14.88 -12.68 12.70
CA ALA A 35 -15.55 -12.83 11.42
C ALA A 35 -16.85 -11.99 11.39
N GLU A 36 -17.63 -12.08 12.46
CA GLU A 36 -18.84 -11.29 12.68
C GLU A 36 -18.52 -9.80 12.83
N ALA A 37 -17.43 -9.48 13.53
CA ALA A 37 -16.94 -8.11 13.65
C ALA A 37 -16.58 -7.52 12.28
N ALA A 38 -15.89 -8.27 11.41
CA ALA A 38 -15.56 -7.81 10.06
C ALA A 38 -16.83 -7.51 9.24
N THR A 39 -17.83 -8.41 9.24
CA THR A 39 -19.11 -8.17 8.55
C THR A 39 -19.85 -6.94 9.12
N ALA A 40 -19.78 -6.72 10.42
CA ALA A 40 -20.36 -5.55 11.05
C ALA A 40 -19.61 -4.26 10.68
N TYR A 41 -18.28 -4.26 10.64
CA TYR A 41 -17.49 -3.12 10.17
C TYR A 41 -17.72 -2.82 8.69
N GLU A 42 -17.92 -3.84 7.84
CA GLU A 42 -18.32 -3.66 6.43
C GLU A 42 -19.66 -2.91 6.33
N LYS A 43 -20.66 -3.31 7.12
CA LYS A 43 -21.95 -2.60 7.20
C LYS A 43 -21.84 -1.18 7.78
N ALA A 44 -20.82 -0.94 8.60
CA ALA A 44 -20.51 0.38 9.11
C ALA A 44 -19.73 1.26 8.10
N ASN A 45 -19.37 0.73 6.93
CA ASN A 45 -18.44 1.34 5.97
C ASN A 45 -17.04 1.64 6.55
N ASP A 46 -16.64 0.95 7.61
CA ASP A 46 -15.32 1.10 8.24
C ASP A 46 -14.32 0.12 7.59
N THR A 47 -13.90 0.45 6.37
CA THR A 47 -12.98 -0.40 5.60
C THR A 47 -11.63 -0.61 6.28
N ASP A 48 -11.13 0.38 7.02
CA ASP A 48 -9.82 0.28 7.68
C ASP A 48 -9.84 -0.75 8.82
N SER A 49 -10.93 -0.79 9.61
CA SER A 49 -11.12 -1.82 10.64
C SER A 49 -11.27 -3.21 10.04
N VAL A 50 -11.98 -3.36 8.91
CA VAL A 50 -12.11 -4.64 8.20
C VAL A 50 -10.73 -5.13 7.73
N VAL A 51 -9.94 -4.25 7.11
CA VAL A 51 -8.58 -4.57 6.65
C VAL A 51 -7.69 -5.04 7.81
N ARG A 52 -7.74 -4.36 8.95
CA ARG A 52 -6.99 -4.75 10.15
C ARG A 52 -7.38 -6.15 10.64
N LEU A 53 -8.68 -6.46 10.67
CA LEU A 53 -9.16 -7.78 11.05
C LEU A 53 -8.80 -8.86 10.03
N LEU A 54 -8.79 -8.54 8.75
CA LEU A 54 -8.38 -9.49 7.71
C LEU A 54 -6.87 -9.79 7.78
N LEU A 55 -6.03 -8.82 8.17
CA LEU A 55 -4.57 -8.99 8.19
C LEU A 55 -4.02 -9.71 9.42
N HIS A 56 -4.66 -9.58 10.59
CA HIS A 56 -4.14 -10.21 11.82
C HIS A 56 -4.99 -11.37 12.33
N PRO A 57 -6.21 -11.18 12.87
CA PRO A 57 -6.88 -12.27 13.59
C PRO A 57 -7.56 -13.28 12.66
N LEU A 58 -7.91 -12.87 11.43
CA LEU A 58 -8.56 -13.74 10.44
C LEU A 58 -7.60 -14.38 9.44
N ASP A 59 -6.35 -13.91 9.39
CA ASP A 59 -5.28 -14.39 8.49
C ASP A 59 -5.74 -14.56 7.02
N LYS A 60 -6.38 -13.52 6.49
CA LYS A 60 -6.89 -13.45 5.11
C LYS A 60 -6.30 -12.25 4.36
N PRO A 61 -4.96 -12.17 4.18
CA PRO A 61 -4.30 -11.02 3.58
C PRO A 61 -4.77 -10.74 2.14
N GLN A 62 -5.01 -11.79 1.33
CA GLN A 62 -5.47 -11.60 -0.05
C GLN A 62 -6.82 -10.87 -0.14
N LYS A 63 -7.74 -11.15 0.79
CA LYS A 63 -9.01 -10.41 0.87
C LYS A 63 -8.79 -8.95 1.26
N ALA A 64 -7.88 -8.70 2.21
CA ALA A 64 -7.51 -7.34 2.60
C ALA A 64 -6.93 -6.56 1.42
N PHE A 65 -6.07 -7.18 0.62
CA PHE A 65 -5.41 -6.56 -0.53
C PHE A 65 -6.43 -6.15 -1.59
N SER A 66 -7.34 -7.07 -1.96
CA SER A 66 -8.44 -6.77 -2.88
C SER A 66 -9.34 -5.66 -2.36
N LEU A 67 -9.69 -5.68 -1.07
CA LEU A 67 -10.55 -4.66 -0.46
C LEU A 67 -9.91 -3.28 -0.51
N VAL A 68 -8.62 -3.16 -0.17
CA VAL A 68 -7.89 -1.89 -0.22
C VAL A 68 -7.77 -1.38 -1.65
N ARG A 69 -7.46 -2.24 -2.62
CA ARG A 69 -7.39 -1.84 -4.03
C ARG A 69 -8.74 -1.34 -4.55
N ALA A 70 -9.84 -1.94 -4.10
CA ALA A 70 -11.19 -1.51 -4.44
C ALA A 70 -11.61 -0.20 -3.74
N SER A 71 -11.33 -0.08 -2.43
CA SER A 71 -11.72 1.09 -1.64
C SER A 71 -10.83 2.31 -1.89
N LYS A 72 -9.59 2.08 -2.36
CA LYS A 72 -8.53 3.08 -2.48
C LYS A 72 -8.27 3.84 -1.16
N SER A 73 -8.55 3.21 -0.01
CA SER A 73 -8.25 3.80 1.29
C SER A 73 -6.74 3.94 1.48
N SER A 74 -6.29 5.17 1.72
CA SER A 74 -4.87 5.45 2.02
C SER A 74 -4.44 4.81 3.35
N GLN A 75 -5.30 4.82 4.36
CA GLN A 75 -5.03 4.17 5.66
C GLN A 75 -5.00 2.65 5.53
N GLY A 76 -5.99 2.06 4.85
CA GLY A 76 -6.00 0.62 4.56
C GLY A 76 -4.77 0.17 3.77
N ALA A 77 -4.34 0.95 2.78
CA ALA A 77 -3.12 0.67 2.03
C ALA A 77 -1.87 0.72 2.90
N LEU A 78 -1.78 1.67 3.84
CA LEU A 78 -0.67 1.72 4.79
C LEU A 78 -0.64 0.50 5.74
N LEU A 79 -1.81 0.03 6.19
CA LEU A 79 -1.89 -1.18 7.02
C LEU A 79 -1.40 -2.41 6.27
N VAL A 80 -1.83 -2.57 5.01
CA VAL A 80 -1.37 -3.64 4.14
C VAL A 80 0.13 -3.54 3.89
N ALA A 81 0.65 -2.37 3.54
CA ALA A 81 2.08 -2.17 3.30
C ALA A 81 2.93 -2.57 4.51
N LYS A 82 2.53 -2.16 5.72
CA LYS A 82 3.21 -2.56 6.97
C LYS A 82 3.14 -4.05 7.23
N HIS A 83 2.01 -4.68 6.94
CA HIS A 83 1.88 -6.14 7.05
C HIS A 83 2.84 -6.84 6.08
N CYS A 84 2.88 -6.42 4.82
CA CYS A 84 3.82 -6.98 3.82
C CYS A 84 5.29 -6.78 4.23
N MET A 85 5.63 -5.62 4.81
CA MET A 85 6.97 -5.41 5.38
C MET A 85 7.29 -6.43 6.50
N SER A 86 6.32 -6.76 7.36
CA SER A 86 6.51 -7.72 8.44
C SER A 86 6.62 -9.17 7.98
N THR A 87 6.02 -9.52 6.83
CA THR A 87 6.11 -10.86 6.23
C THR A 87 7.30 -11.01 5.29
N GLY A 88 8.06 -9.93 5.04
CA GLY A 88 9.19 -9.90 4.13
C GLY A 88 8.82 -9.67 2.66
N ASP A 89 7.55 -9.46 2.34
CA ASP A 89 7.08 -9.12 1.00
C ASP A 89 7.23 -7.61 0.73
N THR A 90 8.49 -7.19 0.63
CA THR A 90 8.84 -5.78 0.38
C THR A 90 8.37 -5.31 -1.00
N ARG A 91 8.24 -6.22 -1.97
CA ARG A 91 7.79 -5.90 -3.33
C ARG A 91 6.34 -5.44 -3.33
N THR A 92 5.45 -6.21 -2.68
CA THR A 92 4.05 -5.81 -2.54
C THR A 92 3.90 -4.63 -1.58
N ALA A 93 4.76 -4.50 -0.56
CA ALA A 93 4.75 -3.32 0.31
C ALA A 93 4.96 -2.02 -0.47
N ILE A 94 5.91 -1.98 -1.43
CA ILE A 94 6.19 -0.82 -2.28
C ILE A 94 4.93 -0.39 -3.06
N GLU A 95 4.22 -1.32 -3.69
CA GLU A 95 2.95 -1.05 -4.40
C GLU A 95 1.93 -0.38 -3.48
N PHE A 96 1.73 -0.93 -2.28
CA PHE A 96 0.75 -0.41 -1.33
C PHE A 96 1.17 0.92 -0.69
N PHE A 97 2.47 1.19 -0.51
CA PHE A 97 2.95 2.51 -0.11
C PHE A 97 2.66 3.57 -1.18
N LEU A 98 2.86 3.26 -2.47
CA LEU A 98 2.49 4.13 -3.57
C LEU A 98 0.97 4.35 -3.62
N LEU A 99 0.17 3.30 -3.43
CA LEU A 99 -1.29 3.40 -3.35
C LEU A 99 -1.74 4.30 -2.18
N ALA A 100 -1.01 4.25 -1.06
CA ALA A 100 -1.24 5.11 0.10
C ALA A 100 -0.79 6.57 -0.12
N LYS A 101 -0.23 6.92 -1.28
CA LYS A 101 0.42 8.21 -1.61
C LYS A 101 1.64 8.51 -0.75
N ARG A 102 2.36 7.46 -0.32
CA ARG A 102 3.58 7.53 0.47
C ARG A 102 4.79 7.16 -0.38
N SER A 103 5.03 7.95 -1.42
CA SER A 103 6.09 7.68 -2.40
C SER A 103 7.49 7.72 -1.80
N GLU A 104 7.72 8.53 -0.78
CA GLU A 104 9.01 8.58 -0.08
C GLU A 104 9.30 7.29 0.67
N ASP A 105 8.33 6.76 1.41
CA ASP A 105 8.49 5.47 2.10
C ASP A 105 8.64 4.32 1.11
N ALA A 106 7.88 4.33 0.01
CA ALA A 106 8.02 3.35 -1.06
C ALA A 106 9.43 3.37 -1.66
N PHE A 107 9.98 4.56 -1.92
CA PHE A 107 11.33 4.73 -2.44
C PHE A 107 12.39 4.26 -1.43
N ASP A 108 12.26 4.62 -0.15
CA ASP A 108 13.20 4.20 0.88
C ASP A 108 13.23 2.67 1.04
N VAL A 109 12.07 2.02 1.02
CA VAL A 109 11.97 0.56 1.06
C VAL A 109 12.61 -0.05 -0.19
N ALA A 110 12.33 0.48 -1.37
CA ALA A 110 12.92 0.00 -2.62
C ALA A 110 14.44 0.18 -2.64
N ALA A 111 14.93 1.34 -2.19
CA ALA A 111 16.35 1.67 -2.15
C ALA A 111 17.13 0.75 -1.20
N LYS A 112 16.59 0.50 0.00
CA LYS A 112 17.20 -0.36 1.04
C LYS A 112 17.21 -1.84 0.66
N ASN A 113 16.20 -2.31 -0.06
CA ASN A 113 16.08 -3.72 -0.47
C ASN A 113 16.58 -3.98 -1.90
N GLU A 114 17.18 -2.98 -2.56
CA GLU A 114 17.64 -3.06 -3.96
C GLU A 114 16.53 -3.45 -4.95
N GLN A 115 15.30 -3.04 -4.64
CA GLN A 115 14.09 -3.33 -5.40
C GLN A 115 13.58 -2.10 -6.16
N MET A 116 14.49 -1.25 -6.65
CA MET A 116 14.12 -0.05 -7.40
C MET A 116 13.33 -0.38 -8.66
N ASP A 117 13.62 -1.53 -9.30
CA ASP A 117 12.85 -2.03 -10.44
C ASP A 117 11.36 -2.28 -10.09
N ALA A 118 11.07 -2.71 -8.85
CA ALA A 118 9.69 -2.89 -8.39
C ALA A 118 8.99 -1.55 -8.18
N PHE A 119 9.69 -0.56 -7.63
CA PHE A 119 9.19 0.80 -7.47
C PHE A 119 8.82 1.43 -8.82
N THR A 120 9.71 1.32 -9.81
CA THR A 120 9.45 1.85 -11.16
C THR A 120 8.35 1.08 -11.88
N ALA A 121 8.26 -0.24 -11.70
CA ALA A 121 7.17 -1.03 -12.25
C ALA A 121 5.81 -0.65 -11.66
N SER A 122 5.75 -0.39 -10.35
CA SER A 122 4.53 0.06 -9.66
C SER A 122 4.16 1.52 -9.97
N LEU A 123 5.14 2.39 -10.23
CA LEU A 123 4.90 3.75 -10.75
C LEU A 123 4.30 3.74 -12.16
N GLY A 124 4.73 2.79 -13.00
CA GLY A 124 4.27 2.66 -14.39
C GLY A 124 4.54 3.93 -15.19
N SER A 125 3.54 4.40 -15.95
CA SER A 125 3.57 5.70 -16.66
C SER A 125 2.96 6.85 -15.86
N ASN A 126 2.41 6.57 -14.67
CA ASN A 126 1.67 7.53 -13.86
C ASN A 126 2.54 8.23 -12.81
N GLY A 127 3.83 7.90 -12.74
CA GLY A 127 4.78 8.55 -11.85
C GLY A 127 4.89 10.04 -12.13
N THR A 128 5.13 10.79 -11.06
CA THR A 128 5.43 12.21 -11.12
C THR A 128 6.87 12.44 -11.62
N PRO A 129 7.14 13.57 -12.27
CA PRO A 129 8.49 14.02 -12.60
C PRO A 129 9.52 13.86 -11.47
N ASP A 130 9.14 14.22 -10.24
CA ASP A 130 10.02 14.17 -9.09
C ASP A 130 10.35 12.73 -8.66
N GLU A 131 9.42 11.79 -8.81
CA GLU A 131 9.66 10.37 -8.52
C GLU A 131 10.66 9.77 -9.51
N TYR A 132 10.50 10.01 -10.83
CA TYR A 132 11.47 9.54 -11.82
C TYR A 132 12.85 10.18 -11.64
N LYS A 133 12.89 11.46 -11.26
CA LYS A 133 14.14 12.15 -10.94
C LYS A 133 14.86 11.50 -9.76
N LYS A 134 14.15 11.15 -8.69
CA LYS A 134 14.72 10.42 -7.53
C LYS A 134 15.28 9.06 -7.96
N VAL A 135 14.59 8.33 -8.84
CA VAL A 135 15.08 7.05 -9.41
C VAL A 135 16.34 7.26 -10.24
N ALA A 136 16.39 8.27 -11.10
CA ALA A 136 17.56 8.56 -11.92
C ALA A 136 18.78 8.92 -11.06
N GLN A 137 18.59 9.73 -10.02
CA GLN A 137 19.63 10.09 -9.04
C GLN A 137 20.13 8.86 -8.25
N TYR A 138 19.25 7.91 -7.94
CA TYR A 138 19.61 6.67 -7.27
C TYR A 138 20.58 5.82 -8.12
N TYR A 139 20.32 5.68 -9.41
CA TYR A 139 21.20 4.94 -10.33
C TYR A 139 22.50 5.70 -10.61
N GLU A 140 22.44 7.04 -10.70
CA GLU A 140 23.63 7.89 -10.82
C GLU A 140 24.60 7.70 -9.64
N ALA A 141 24.08 7.68 -8.40
CA ALA A 141 24.88 7.46 -7.20
C ALA A 141 25.52 6.06 -7.13
N ARG A 142 24.96 5.08 -7.85
CA ARG A 142 25.49 3.72 -7.99
C ARG A 142 26.44 3.55 -9.19
N HIS A 143 26.72 4.62 -9.94
CA HIS A 143 27.48 4.59 -11.20
C HIS A 143 26.86 3.70 -12.29
N ASP A 144 25.56 3.39 -12.19
CA ASP A 144 24.80 2.72 -13.24
C ASP A 144 24.26 3.77 -14.22
N TYR A 145 25.18 4.24 -15.07
CA TYR A 145 24.90 5.34 -16.01
C TYR A 145 23.93 4.94 -17.12
N LEU A 146 23.83 3.65 -17.44
CA LEU A 146 22.90 3.16 -18.46
C LEU A 146 21.46 3.32 -17.97
N LYS A 147 21.12 2.75 -16.81
CA LYS A 147 19.78 2.91 -16.22
C LYS A 147 19.50 4.37 -15.89
N ALA A 148 20.47 5.12 -15.36
CA ALA A 148 20.29 6.54 -15.09
C ALA A 148 19.92 7.32 -16.37
N GLY A 149 20.61 7.07 -17.48
CA GLY A 149 20.34 7.69 -18.79
C GLY A 149 18.93 7.39 -19.31
N GLU A 150 18.44 6.15 -19.16
CA GLU A 150 17.08 5.76 -19.55
C GLU A 150 16.01 6.53 -18.77
N PHE A 151 16.16 6.65 -17.45
CA PHE A 151 15.22 7.42 -16.62
C PHE A 151 15.29 8.93 -16.87
N TRP A 152 16.48 9.48 -17.14
CA TRP A 152 16.62 10.88 -17.56
C TRP A 152 15.97 11.15 -18.92
N ALA A 153 16.03 10.20 -19.86
CA ALA A 153 15.38 10.29 -21.17
C ALA A 153 13.85 10.21 -21.05
N LEU A 154 13.33 9.34 -20.17
CA LEU A 154 11.90 9.28 -19.82
C LEU A 154 11.38 10.61 -19.27
N PHE A 155 12.22 11.34 -18.54
CA PHE A 155 11.94 12.69 -18.03
C PHE A 155 12.09 13.81 -19.09
N ARG A 156 12.49 13.48 -20.33
CA ARG A 156 12.78 14.43 -21.43
C ARG A 156 13.92 15.42 -21.12
N ASP A 157 14.78 15.12 -20.15
CA ASP A 157 16.03 15.85 -19.92
C ASP A 157 17.13 15.23 -20.81
N PHE A 158 16.99 15.48 -22.11
CA PHE A 158 17.89 14.96 -23.13
C PHE A 158 19.36 15.37 -22.93
N PRO A 159 19.70 16.60 -22.50
CA PRO A 159 21.09 16.98 -22.28
C PRO A 159 21.79 16.12 -21.22
N LYS A 160 21.12 15.80 -20.10
CA LYS A 160 21.71 14.91 -19.09
C LYS A 160 21.75 13.46 -19.55
N ALA A 161 20.67 12.97 -20.16
CA ALA A 161 20.62 11.61 -20.70
C ALA A 161 21.76 11.37 -21.70
N LEU A 162 21.99 12.30 -22.62
CA LEU A 162 23.06 12.22 -23.62
C LEU A 162 24.44 12.14 -22.95
N ARG A 163 24.67 12.93 -21.90
CA ARG A 163 25.93 12.93 -21.15
C ARG A 163 26.21 11.58 -20.50
N PHE A 164 25.19 10.95 -19.92
CA PHE A 164 25.32 9.63 -19.31
C PHE A 164 25.53 8.52 -20.34
N PHE A 165 24.84 8.56 -21.48
CA PHE A 165 25.07 7.60 -22.56
C PHE A 165 26.48 7.71 -23.14
N LEU A 166 27.01 8.92 -23.32
CA LEU A 166 28.40 9.14 -23.77
C LEU A 166 29.43 8.61 -22.75
N GLN A 167 29.21 8.87 -21.46
CA GLN A 167 30.10 8.39 -20.39
C GLN A 167 30.08 6.86 -20.23
N CYS A 168 29.02 6.19 -20.69
CA CYS A 168 28.95 4.74 -20.78
C CYS A 168 29.68 4.20 -22.02
N GLY A 169 29.62 4.92 -23.16
CA GLY A 169 30.27 4.54 -24.42
C GLY A 169 31.80 4.66 -24.42
N GLU A 170 32.38 5.51 -23.57
CA GLU A 170 33.85 5.63 -23.43
C GLU A 170 34.49 4.50 -22.59
N ARG A 171 33.69 3.60 -22.01
CA ARG A 171 34.14 2.52 -21.12
C ARG A 171 34.15 1.11 -21.74
N THR A 172 33.88 1.00 -23.04
CA THR A 172 34.08 -0.24 -23.83
C THR A 172 35.43 -0.23 -24.53
#